data_AF-A0A7J7PGL7-F1
#
_entry.id   AF-A0A7J7PGL7-F1
#
_cell.length_a   1.000
_cell.length_b   1.000
_cell.length_c   1.000
_cell.angle_alpha   90.00
_cell.angle_beta   90.00
_cell.angle_gamma   90.00
#
_symmetry.space_group_name_H-M   'P 1'
#
loop_
_entity.id
_entity.type
_entity.pdbx_description
1 polymer ?
#
loop_
_entity_poly.entity_id
_entity_poly.type
_entity_poly.pdbx_seq_one_letter_code
_entity_poly.pdbx_strand_id
1 'polypeptide(L)'
;MAAPVEVSRAAEDKLTYKLGLAAEVKCASLIQAYNGCAEGRTISAAWACRDAYRASQVCIAEYVNKPNIEEMKRRWVEAGRPQFPEWRLLMAGLVAPEHLTKVQRPQ
;
A
#
# COMPACT_ATOMS: atom_id res chain seq x y z
N MET A 1 14.96 10.38 15.26
CA MET A 1 14.77 9.92 13.86
C MET A 1 15.77 8.81 13.63
N ALA A 2 15.31 7.58 13.36
CA ALA A 2 16.20 6.43 13.12
C ALA A 2 16.88 6.56 11.75
N ALA A 3 18.08 5.98 11.61
CA ALA A 3 18.79 5.94 10.33
C ALA A 3 18.01 5.07 9.32
N PRO A 4 18.03 5.41 8.01
CA PRO A 4 17.39 4.61 6.97
C PRO A 4 18.00 3.21 6.90
N VAL A 5 17.15 2.20 6.76
CA VAL A 5 17.57 0.79 6.78
C VAL A 5 17.76 0.29 5.36
N GLU A 6 18.99 -0.12 5.03
CA GLU A 6 19.30 -0.63 3.70
C GLU A 6 18.79 -2.07 3.51
N VAL A 7 17.99 -2.26 2.46
CA VAL A 7 17.45 -3.56 2.04
C VAL A 7 17.65 -3.72 0.54
N SER A 8 17.62 -4.95 0.04
CA SER A 8 17.68 -5.18 -1.41
C SER A 8 16.47 -4.56 -2.10
N ARG A 9 16.64 -4.07 -3.33
CA ARG A 9 15.56 -3.49 -4.13
C ARG A 9 14.35 -4.42 -4.25
N ALA A 10 14.58 -5.70 -4.48
CA ALA A 10 13.52 -6.71 -4.54
C ALA A 10 12.74 -6.84 -3.21
N ALA A 11 13.43 -6.73 -2.07
CA ALA A 11 12.77 -6.75 -0.77
C ALA A 11 11.94 -5.47 -0.55
N GLU A 12 12.48 -4.31 -0.91
CA GLU A 12 11.77 -3.02 -0.84
C GLU A 12 10.52 -3.00 -1.72
N ASP A 13 10.63 -3.49 -2.96
CA ASP A 13 9.49 -3.59 -3.88
C ASP A 13 8.40 -4.50 -3.31
N LYS A 14 8.78 -5.65 -2.72
CA LYS A 14 7.83 -6.57 -2.05
C LYS A 14 7.15 -5.92 -0.85
N LEU A 15 7.90 -5.22 0.00
CA LEU A 15 7.37 -4.50 1.16
C LEU A 15 6.39 -3.41 0.71
N THR A 16 6.82 -2.56 -0.24
CA THR A 16 6.00 -1.46 -0.79
C THR A 16 4.73 -1.98 -1.44
N TYR A 17 4.81 -3.06 -2.22
CA TYR A 17 3.66 -3.70 -2.84
C TYR A 17 2.65 -4.19 -1.81
N LYS A 18 3.11 -4.87 -0.75
CA LYS A 18 2.21 -5.38 0.30
C LYS A 18 1.56 -4.26 1.11
N LEU A 19 2.27 -3.16 1.36
CA LEU A 19 1.70 -1.95 1.96
C LEU A 19 0.65 -1.31 1.04
N GLY A 20 0.92 -1.26 -0.27
CA GLY A 20 -0.02 -0.79 -1.29
C GLY A 20 -1.33 -1.58 -1.30
N LEU A 21 -1.27 -2.91 -1.25
CA LEU A 21 -2.48 -3.74 -1.15
C LEU A 21 -3.33 -3.44 0.10
N ALA A 22 -2.69 -3.18 1.24
CA ALA A 22 -3.39 -2.79 2.45
C ALA A 22 -4.06 -1.41 2.30
N ALA A 23 -3.34 -0.46 1.69
CA ALA A 23 -3.85 0.87 1.39
C ALA A 23 -5.03 0.83 0.41
N GLU A 24 -5.00 -0.03 -0.61
CA GLU A 24 -6.11 -0.22 -1.55
C GLU A 24 -7.38 -0.72 -0.87
N VAL A 25 -7.26 -1.64 0.11
CA VAL A 25 -8.43 -2.09 0.89
C VAL A 25 -9.00 -0.94 1.72
N LYS A 26 -8.14 -0.13 2.32
CA LYS A 26 -8.56 1.04 3.10
C LYS A 26 -9.24 2.11 2.22
N CYS A 27 -8.69 2.36 1.04
CA CYS A 27 -9.16 3.36 0.09
C CYS A 27 -10.19 2.81 -0.90
N ALA A 28 -10.76 1.63 -0.65
CA ALA A 28 -11.61 0.90 -1.59
C ALA A 28 -12.81 1.72 -2.07
N SER A 29 -13.43 2.53 -1.21
CA SER A 29 -14.57 3.39 -1.60
C SER A 29 -14.18 4.46 -2.63
N LEU A 30 -13.01 5.08 -2.49
CA LEU A 30 -12.50 6.08 -3.43
C LEU A 30 -12.05 5.44 -4.74
N ILE A 31 -11.45 4.25 -4.67
CA ILE A 31 -11.11 3.45 -5.86
C ILE A 31 -12.40 3.05 -6.60
N GLN A 32 -13.45 2.64 -5.88
CA GLN A 32 -14.75 2.33 -6.49
C GLN A 32 -15.41 3.55 -7.12
N ALA A 33 -15.31 4.73 -6.50
CA ALA A 33 -15.80 5.98 -7.10
C ALA A 33 -15.08 6.30 -8.42
N TYR A 34 -13.75 6.12 -8.46
CA TYR A 34 -12.99 6.23 -9.71
C TYR A 34 -13.41 5.18 -10.73
N ASN A 35 -13.56 3.92 -10.33
CA ASN A 35 -13.96 2.84 -11.23
C ASN A 35 -15.36 3.07 -11.82
N GLY A 36 -16.33 3.50 -11.01
CA GLY A 36 -17.68 3.84 -11.50
C GLY A 36 -17.68 5.05 -12.43
N CYS A 37 -16.77 6.00 -12.23
CA CYS A 37 -16.57 7.08 -13.20
C CYS A 37 -15.92 6.57 -14.50
N ALA A 38 -14.94 5.69 -14.41
CA ALA A 38 -14.20 5.17 -15.56
C ALA A 38 -15.01 4.12 -16.35
N GLU A 39 -16.04 3.54 -15.75
CA GLU A 39 -16.92 2.57 -16.39
C GLU A 39 -17.54 3.15 -17.67
N GLY A 40 -17.36 2.44 -18.79
CA GLY A 40 -17.81 2.89 -20.11
C GLY A 40 -16.98 4.01 -20.75
N ARG A 41 -15.90 4.49 -20.11
CA ARG A 41 -15.00 5.52 -20.64
C ARG A 41 -13.62 4.92 -20.93
N THR A 42 -13.32 4.67 -22.20
CA THR A 42 -12.02 4.12 -22.62
C THR A 42 -10.96 5.19 -22.90
N ILE A 43 -11.34 6.28 -23.55
CA ILE A 43 -10.39 7.32 -24.01
C ILE A 43 -10.43 8.56 -23.10
N SER A 44 -11.61 8.96 -22.62
CA SER A 44 -11.78 10.21 -21.86
C SER A 44 -11.63 10.07 -20.35
N ALA A 45 -11.52 8.85 -19.81
CA ALA A 45 -11.50 8.60 -18.36
C ALA A 45 -10.38 9.38 -17.64
N ALA A 46 -9.20 9.46 -18.23
CA ALA A 46 -8.05 10.17 -17.64
C ALA A 46 -8.33 11.65 -17.34
N TRP A 47 -9.19 12.30 -18.14
CA TRP A 47 -9.60 13.70 -17.95
C TRP A 47 -10.91 13.81 -17.18
N ALA A 48 -11.93 13.06 -17.60
CA ALA A 48 -13.28 13.13 -17.03
C ALA A 48 -13.36 12.62 -15.57
N CYS A 49 -12.46 11.72 -15.18
CA CYS A 49 -12.42 11.11 -13.85
C CYS A 49 -11.20 11.52 -13.03
N ARG A 50 -10.50 12.59 -13.45
CA ARG A 50 -9.26 13.05 -12.82
C ARG A 50 -9.43 13.33 -11.33
N ASP A 51 -10.56 13.91 -10.91
CA ASP A 51 -10.78 14.25 -9.50
C ASP A 51 -11.02 13.00 -8.63
N ALA A 52 -11.80 12.03 -9.14
CA ALA A 52 -12.00 10.75 -8.46
C ALA A 52 -10.69 9.95 -8.38
N TYR A 53 -9.89 9.96 -9.46
CA TYR A 53 -8.55 9.39 -9.46
C TYR A 53 -7.64 10.08 -8.43
N ARG A 54 -7.60 11.40 -8.42
CA ARG A 54 -6.77 12.16 -7.46
C ARG A 54 -7.17 11.85 -6.01
N ALA A 55 -8.46 11.77 -5.71
CA ALA A 55 -8.93 11.43 -4.37
C ALA A 55 -8.45 10.04 -3.92
N SER A 56 -8.52 9.03 -4.80
CA SER A 56 -8.02 7.70 -4.47
C SER A 56 -6.50 7.67 -4.30
N GLN A 57 -5.75 8.36 -5.15
CA GLN A 57 -4.29 8.46 -5.04
C GLN A 57 -3.84 9.20 -3.78
N VAL A 58 -4.51 10.29 -3.39
CA VAL A 58 -4.24 11.00 -2.14
C VAL A 58 -4.41 10.06 -0.95
N CYS A 59 -5.50 9.30 -0.90
CA CYS A 59 -5.73 8.32 0.16
C CYS A 59 -4.61 7.26 0.22
N ILE A 60 -4.19 6.71 -0.93
CA ILE A 60 -3.12 5.69 -0.98
C ILE A 60 -1.79 6.29 -0.51
N ALA A 61 -1.46 7.52 -0.93
CA ALA A 61 -0.21 8.20 -0.59
C ALA A 61 -0.05 8.46 0.92
N GLU A 62 -1.16 8.61 1.67
CA GLU A 62 -1.12 8.72 3.14
C GLU A 62 -0.57 7.46 3.81
N TYR A 63 -0.66 6.30 3.16
CA TYR A 63 -0.15 5.03 3.70
C TYR A 63 1.15 4.60 3.03
N VAL A 64 1.24 4.73 1.70
CA VAL A 64 2.43 4.36 0.91
C VAL A 64 3.38 5.56 0.81
N ASN A 65 3.95 5.94 1.95
CA ASN A 65 4.90 7.03 2.06
C ASN A 65 6.25 6.55 2.59
N LYS A 66 7.27 7.39 2.45
CA LYS A 66 8.64 7.09 2.90
C LYS A 66 8.69 6.69 4.39
N PRO A 67 8.08 7.42 5.34
CA PRO A 67 8.06 7.01 6.74
C PRO A 67 7.56 5.59 6.99
N ASN A 68 6.42 5.23 6.39
CA ASN A 68 5.80 3.92 6.60
C ASN A 68 6.61 2.79 5.93
N ILE A 69 7.20 3.06 4.76
CA ILE A 69 8.08 2.13 4.07
C ILE A 69 9.35 1.88 4.88
N GLU A 70 9.99 2.93 5.41
CA GLU A 70 11.17 2.79 6.26
C GLU A 70 10.87 2.05 7.56
N GLU A 71 9.72 2.31 8.18
CA GLU A 71 9.28 1.58 9.36
C GLU A 71 9.03 0.09 9.06
N MET A 72 8.45 -0.22 7.90
CA MET A 72 8.31 -1.61 7.44
C MET A 72 9.67 -2.28 7.19
N LYS A 73 10.62 -1.60 6.56
CA LYS A 73 11.99 -2.10 6.36
C LYS A 73 12.66 -2.42 7.69
N ARG A 74 12.57 -1.50 8.65
CA ARG A 74 13.12 -1.67 10.00
C ARG A 74 12.57 -2.92 10.67
N ARG A 75 11.23 -3.06 10.74
CA ARG A 75 10.58 -4.22 11.36
C ARG A 75 10.91 -5.53 10.66
N TRP A 76 11.00 -5.52 9.33
CA TRP A 76 11.36 -6.71 8.56
C TRP A 76 12.81 -7.15 8.82
N VAL A 77 13.74 -6.19 8.96
CA VAL A 77 15.13 -6.48 9.34
C VAL A 77 15.23 -6.96 10.80
N GLU A 78 14.53 -6.32 11.73
CA GLU A 78 14.46 -6.74 13.14
C GLU A 78 13.89 -8.16 13.30
N ALA A 79 12.95 -8.56 12.44
CA ALA A 79 12.39 -9.90 12.39
C ALA A 79 13.33 -10.95 11.74
N GLY A 80 14.55 -10.57 11.34
CA GLY A 80 15.52 -11.49 10.74
C GLY A 80 15.32 -11.74 9.25
N ARG A 81 14.69 -10.80 8.52
CA ARG A 81 14.46 -10.86 7.07
C ARG A 81 13.69 -12.12 6.61
N PRO A 82 12.56 -12.45 7.24
CA PRO A 82 11.81 -13.66 6.91
C PRO A 82 11.31 -13.62 5.46
N GLN A 83 11.33 -14.79 4.81
CA GLN A 83 10.76 -14.97 3.47
C GLN A 83 9.23 -14.79 3.47
N PHE A 84 8.59 -15.28 4.54
CA PHE A 84 7.16 -15.19 4.83
C PHE A 84 6.93 -14.50 6.18
N PRO A 85 6.99 -13.16 6.23
CA PRO A 85 6.71 -12.45 7.47
C PRO A 85 5.24 -12.55 7.87
N GLU A 86 5.00 -12.46 9.17
CA GLU A 86 3.68 -12.15 9.73
C GLU A 86 3.30 -10.70 9.39
N TRP A 87 2.68 -10.51 8.22
CA TRP A 87 2.32 -9.19 7.68
C TRP A 87 1.50 -8.33 8.64
N ARG A 88 0.67 -8.96 9.48
CA ARG A 88 -0.11 -8.28 10.51
C ARG A 88 0.75 -7.62 11.58
N LEU A 89 1.85 -8.26 11.97
CA LEU A 89 2.79 -7.70 12.94
C LEU A 89 3.65 -6.62 12.29
N LEU A 90 4.12 -6.85 11.06
CA LEU A 90 4.90 -5.85 10.33
C LEU A 90 4.12 -4.56 10.10
N MET A 91 2.83 -4.64 9.75
CA MET A 91 2.00 -3.48 9.45
C MET A 91 1.24 -2.91 10.65
N ALA A 92 1.43 -3.47 11.85
CA ALA A 92 0.72 -3.04 13.05
C ALA A 92 0.91 -1.53 13.32
N GLY A 93 -0.17 -0.76 13.35
CA GLY A 93 -0.12 0.69 13.55
C GLY A 93 0.25 1.52 12.32
N LEU A 94 0.55 0.88 11.17
CA LEU A 94 0.63 1.56 9.86
C LEU A 94 -0.71 1.49 9.14
N VAL A 95 -1.38 0.33 9.21
CA VAL A 95 -2.71 0.10 8.67
C VAL A 95 -3.49 -0.76 9.68
N ALA A 96 -4.78 -0.48 9.86
CA ALA A 96 -5.61 -1.24 10.79
C ALA A 96 -5.79 -2.70 10.30
N PRO A 97 -5.80 -3.70 11.21
CA PRO A 97 -5.70 -5.12 10.88
C PRO A 97 -6.81 -5.64 9.97
N GLU A 98 -7.99 -5.02 10.00
CA GLU A 98 -9.13 -5.34 9.15
C GLU A 98 -8.87 -5.07 7.65
N HIS A 99 -7.86 -4.26 7.30
CA HIS A 99 -7.51 -3.97 5.91
C HIS A 99 -6.43 -4.90 5.34
N LEU A 100 -5.94 -5.87 6.13
CA LEU A 100 -4.87 -6.79 5.74
C LEU A 100 -5.36 -8.04 5.02
N THR A 101 -6.66 -8.16 4.78
CA THR A 101 -7.31 -9.35 4.21
C THR A 101 -6.76 -9.73 2.83
N LYS A 102 -6.34 -8.74 2.01
CA LYS A 102 -5.73 -8.97 0.69
C LYS A 102 -4.22 -9.25 0.74
N VAL A 103 -3.57 -8.97 1.87
CA VAL A 103 -2.11 -9.07 2.04
C VAL A 103 -1.67 -10.50 2.39
N GLN A 104 -2.55 -11.28 3.02
CA GLN A 104 -2.29 -12.60 3.59
C GLN A 104 -1.97 -13.72 2.59
N ARG A 105 -2.20 -13.53 1.28
CA ARG A 105 -1.82 -14.56 0.30
C ARG A 105 -0.30 -14.65 0.16
N PRO A 106 0.32 -15.84 0.30
CA PRO A 106 1.66 -16.06 -0.22
C PRO A 106 1.60 -15.84 -1.74
N GLN A 107 2.51 -15.03 -2.26
CA GLN A 107 2.86 -15.08 -3.68
C GLN A 107 3.94 -16.14 -3.84
#